data_AF-A0A5N6BLG5-F1
#
_entry.id   AF-A0A5N6BLG5-F1
#
_cell.length_a   1.000
_cell.length_b   1.000
_cell.length_c   1.000
_cell.angle_alpha   90.00
_cell.angle_beta   90.00
_cell.angle_gamma   90.00
#
_symmetry.space_group_name_H-M   'P 1'
#
loop_
_entity.id
_entity.type
_entity.pdbx_description
1 polymer ?
#
loop_
_entity_poly.entity_id
_entity_poly.type
_entity_poly.pdbx_seq_one_letter_code
_entity_poly.pdbx_strand_id
1 'polypeptide(L)'
;MKRQEVSQKQYDILVGQCRYPKTSEARQRCRTQVREQYKVGAFNPNLDCRTYSGVSVCGVLELDAAQRSCVEESVGGGLTRRRAEVECYAFR
;
A
#
# COMPACT_ATOMS: atom_id res chain seq x y z
N MET A 1 -18.03 9.53 -6.68
CA MET A 1 -17.82 8.60 -5.55
C MET A 1 -17.50 9.40 -4.29
N LYS A 2 -17.98 8.98 -3.11
CA LYS A 2 -17.68 9.65 -1.83
C LYS A 2 -16.36 9.12 -1.27
N ARG A 3 -15.47 10.00 -0.81
CA ARG A 3 -14.21 9.62 -0.16
C ARG A 3 -14.46 8.79 1.10
N GLN A 4 -13.66 7.74 1.30
CA GLN A 4 -13.69 6.91 2.49
C GLN A 4 -13.07 7.67 3.67
N GLU A 5 -13.71 7.61 4.83
CA GLU A 5 -13.12 8.11 6.07
C GLU A 5 -12.10 7.12 6.60
N VAL A 6 -11.01 7.63 7.15
CA VAL A 6 -9.96 6.86 7.83
C VAL A 6 -9.43 7.68 9.01
N SER A 7 -8.89 7.03 10.04
CA SER A 7 -8.25 7.76 11.13
C SER A 7 -6.96 8.44 10.64
N GLN A 8 -6.47 9.42 11.40
CA GLN A 8 -5.19 10.07 11.10
C GLN A 8 -4.06 9.06 10.91
N LYS A 9 -3.93 8.08 11.82
CA LYS A 9 -2.91 7.02 11.75
C LYS A 9 -3.02 6.19 10.46
N GLN A 10 -4.23 5.84 10.03
CA GLN A 10 -4.45 5.10 8.79
C GLN A 10 -4.08 5.95 7.56
N TYR A 11 -4.43 7.23 7.58
CA TYR A 11 -4.06 8.17 6.53
C TYR A 11 -2.54 8.36 6.43
N ASP A 12 -1.85 8.41 7.58
CA ASP A 12 -0.39 8.52 7.63
C ASP A 12 0.30 7.29 7.02
N ILE A 13 -0.26 6.08 7.21
CA ILE A 13 0.24 4.86 6.55
C ILE A 13 0.00 4.94 5.04
N LEU A 14 -1.22 5.31 4.62
CA LEU A 14 -1.58 5.46 3.19
C LEU A 14 -0.66 6.45 2.47
N VAL A 15 -0.35 7.60 3.09
CA VAL A 15 0.59 8.57 2.51
C VAL A 15 2.03 8.07 2.61
N GLY A 16 2.41 7.49 3.76
CA GLY A 16 3.76 7.01 4.03
C GLY A 16 4.21 5.90 3.09
N GLN A 17 3.29 5.00 2.70
CA GLN A 17 3.60 3.92 1.76
C GLN A 17 3.91 4.43 0.34
N CYS A 18 3.57 5.67 0.01
CA CYS A 18 3.91 6.28 -1.29
C CYS A 18 5.40 6.63 -1.43
N ARG A 19 6.25 6.27 -0.45
CA ARG A 19 7.72 6.33 -0.59
C ARG A 19 8.30 5.16 -1.39
N TYR A 20 7.57 4.05 -1.45
CA TYR A 20 8.05 2.79 -2.01
C TYR A 20 8.06 2.69 -3.54
N PRO A 21 7.13 3.31 -4.30
CA PRO A 21 7.24 3.34 -5.76
C PRO A 21 8.58 3.97 -6.19
N LYS A 22 9.18 3.41 -7.25
CA LYS A 22 10.56 3.75 -7.64
C LYS A 22 10.70 5.14 -8.26
N THR A 23 9.74 5.55 -9.08
CA THR A 23 9.83 6.82 -9.82
C THR A 23 9.07 7.95 -9.14
N SER A 24 9.50 9.19 -9.38
CA SER A 24 8.84 10.41 -8.89
C SER A 24 7.36 10.45 -9.28
N GLU A 25 7.05 10.07 -10.51
CA GLU A 25 5.71 10.10 -11.09
C GLU A 25 4.82 9.08 -10.39
N ALA A 26 5.32 7.86 -10.13
CA ALA A 26 4.57 6.83 -9.42
C ALA A 26 4.28 7.24 -7.97
N ARG A 27 5.26 7.85 -7.29
CA ARG A 27 5.07 8.40 -5.93
C ARG A 27 4.02 9.51 -5.92
N GLN A 28 4.02 10.38 -6.91
CA GLN A 28 3.04 11.45 -7.05
C GLN A 28 1.63 10.88 -7.32
N ARG A 29 1.52 9.91 -8.23
CA ARG A 29 0.25 9.21 -8.51
C ARG A 29 -0.32 8.56 -7.26
N CYS A 30 0.51 7.83 -6.49
CA CYS A 30 0.11 7.24 -5.21
C CYS A 30 -0.47 8.29 -4.26
N ARG A 31 0.23 9.41 -4.04
CA ARG A 31 -0.27 10.49 -3.15
C ARG A 31 -1.56 11.14 -3.67
N THR A 32 -1.71 11.27 -4.98
CA THR A 32 -2.95 11.79 -5.58
C THR A 32 -4.11 10.83 -5.36
N GLN A 33 -3.93 9.54 -5.66
CA GLN A 33 -4.95 8.52 -5.41
C GLN A 33 -5.37 8.48 -3.93
N VAL A 34 -4.41 8.58 -2.99
CA VAL A 34 -4.72 8.63 -1.55
C VAL A 34 -5.64 9.82 -1.21
N ARG A 35 -5.35 11.01 -1.74
CA ARG A 35 -6.16 12.22 -1.50
C ARG A 35 -7.55 12.17 -2.16
N GLU A 36 -7.64 11.49 -3.30
CA GLU A 36 -8.88 11.33 -4.06
C GLU A 36 -9.79 10.25 -3.45
N GLN A 37 -9.23 9.22 -2.83
CA GLN A 37 -10.00 8.09 -2.29
C GLN A 37 -10.30 8.23 -0.80
N TYR A 38 -9.43 8.88 -0.03
CA TYR A 38 -9.51 8.93 1.43
C TYR A 38 -9.55 10.36 1.96
N LYS A 39 -10.17 10.52 3.14
CA LYS A 39 -10.13 11.74 3.94
C LYS A 39 -9.98 11.38 5.41
N VAL A 40 -9.31 12.23 6.19
CA VAL A 40 -9.21 12.06 7.63
C VAL A 40 -10.59 12.26 8.26
N GLY A 41 -10.97 11.33 9.14
CA GLY A 41 -12.25 11.28 9.85
C GLY A 41 -12.22 10.18 10.91
N ALA A 42 -13.27 9.35 10.96
CA ALA A 42 -13.33 8.22 11.88
C ALA A 42 -12.40 7.06 11.47
N PHE A 43 -11.99 6.24 12.44
CA PHE A 43 -11.30 4.98 12.17
C PHE A 43 -12.13 4.07 11.28
N ASN A 44 -11.51 3.50 10.26
CA ASN A 44 -12.16 2.62 9.32
C ASN A 44 -11.73 1.16 9.56
N PRO A 45 -12.58 0.33 10.18
CA PRO A 45 -12.24 -1.08 10.45
C PRO A 45 -12.17 -1.93 9.17
N ASN A 46 -12.73 -1.44 8.05
CA ASN A 46 -12.76 -2.16 6.78
C ASN A 46 -11.60 -1.77 5.85
N LEU A 47 -10.75 -0.82 6.26
CA LEU A 47 -9.55 -0.50 5.50
C LEU A 47 -8.55 -1.65 5.63
N ASP A 48 -8.16 -2.25 4.51
CA ASP A 48 -7.19 -3.34 4.49
C ASP A 48 -5.79 -2.84 4.85
N CYS A 49 -5.45 -2.85 6.14
CA CYS A 49 -4.12 -2.51 6.64
C CYS A 49 -3.35 -3.77 7.01
N ARG A 50 -2.09 -3.84 6.57
CA ARG A 50 -1.21 -5.00 6.69
C ARG A 50 0.15 -4.57 7.20
N THR A 51 0.73 -5.37 8.10
CA THR A 51 2.09 -5.15 8.61
C THR A 51 2.89 -6.45 8.55
N TYR A 52 4.01 -6.41 7.84
CA TYR A 52 4.97 -7.52 7.76
C TYR A 52 6.39 -6.96 7.78
N SER A 53 7.31 -7.62 8.48
CA SER A 53 8.74 -7.25 8.49
C SER A 53 8.98 -5.76 8.81
N GLY A 54 8.18 -5.19 9.74
CA GLY A 54 8.24 -3.78 10.15
C GLY A 54 7.64 -2.77 9.15
N VAL A 55 7.20 -3.23 7.97
CA VAL A 55 6.54 -2.41 6.95
C VAL A 55 5.04 -2.45 7.16
N SER A 56 4.41 -1.27 7.24
CA SER A 56 2.95 -1.14 7.27
C SER A 56 2.44 -0.48 6.00
N VAL A 57 1.39 -1.05 5.41
CA VAL A 57 0.70 -0.50 4.24
C VAL A 57 -0.82 -0.66 4.42
N CYS A 58 -1.60 0.18 3.75
CA CYS A 58 -3.04 0.10 3.73
C CYS A 58 -3.60 0.20 2.30
N GLY A 59 -4.77 -0.39 2.10
CA GLY A 59 -5.48 -0.39 0.82
C GLY A 59 -4.80 -1.19 -0.28
N VAL A 60 -5.19 -0.90 -1.51
CA VAL A 60 -4.64 -1.52 -2.71
C VAL A 60 -3.29 -0.90 -3.04
N LEU A 61 -2.30 -1.75 -3.36
CA LEU A 61 -0.97 -1.32 -3.78
C LEU A 61 -0.89 -1.33 -5.30
N GLU A 62 -0.49 -0.22 -5.91
CA GLU A 62 -0.16 -0.17 -7.33
C GLU A 62 1.25 -0.73 -7.53
N LEU A 63 1.33 -2.02 -7.87
CA LEU A 63 2.60 -2.72 -8.08
C LEU A 63 3.12 -2.51 -9.50
N ASP A 64 4.41 -2.18 -9.62
CA ASP A 64 5.09 -2.19 -10.92
C ASP A 64 5.42 -3.61 -11.41
N ALA A 65 6.03 -3.73 -12.59
CA ALA A 65 6.36 -5.04 -13.17
C ALA A 65 7.34 -5.85 -12.30
N ALA A 66 8.35 -5.21 -11.71
CA ALA A 66 9.34 -5.88 -10.87
C ALA A 66 8.71 -6.35 -9.55
N GLN A 67 7.87 -5.52 -8.95
CA GLN A 67 7.15 -5.84 -7.72
C GLN A 67 6.17 -6.98 -7.94
N ARG A 68 5.44 -7.00 -9.06
CA ARG A 68 4.54 -8.12 -9.42
C ARG A 68 5.30 -9.43 -9.60
N SER A 69 6.43 -9.40 -10.32
CA SER A 69 7.29 -10.57 -10.49
C SER A 69 7.78 -11.10 -9.14
N CYS A 70 8.20 -10.21 -8.23
CA CYS A 70 8.59 -10.60 -6.88
C CYS A 70 7.44 -11.26 -6.11
N VAL A 71 6.21 -10.74 -6.23
CA VAL A 71 5.05 -11.33 -5.55
C VAL A 71 4.81 -12.76 -6.03
N GLU A 72 4.86 -12.98 -7.35
CA GLU A 72 4.67 -14.30 -7.94
C GLU A 72 5.76 -15.29 -7.51
N GLU A 73 7.02 -14.88 -7.55
CA GLU A 73 8.16 -15.69 -7.10
C GLU A 73 8.05 -16.03 -5.60
N SER A 74 7.76 -15.03 -4.77
CA SER A 74 7.61 -15.20 -3.32
C SER A 74 6.47 -16.13 -2.97
N VAL A 75 5.34 -16.03 -3.68
CA VAL A 75 4.19 -16.93 -3.49
C VAL A 75 4.54 -18.35 -3.95
N GLY A 76 5.23 -18.51 -5.08
CA GLY A 76 5.74 -19.80 -5.55
C GLY A 76 6.71 -20.44 -4.56
N GLY A 77 7.47 -19.63 -3.81
CA GLY A 77 8.35 -20.05 -2.72
C GLY A 77 7.66 -20.29 -1.36
N GLY A 78 6.32 -20.18 -1.30
CA GLY A 78 5.54 -20.50 -0.09
C GLY A 78 5.13 -19.32 0.79
N LEU A 79 5.40 -18.07 0.41
CA LEU A 79 4.82 -16.92 1.11
C LEU A 79 3.33 -16.77 0.81
N THR A 80 2.57 -16.25 1.78
CA THR A 80 1.21 -15.79 1.49
C THR A 80 1.26 -14.58 0.57
N ARG A 81 0.30 -14.47 -0.37
CA ARG A 81 0.19 -13.31 -1.26
C ARG A 81 0.14 -11.99 -0.48
N ARG A 82 -0.60 -11.94 0.63
CA ARG A 82 -0.71 -10.73 1.47
C ARG A 82 0.64 -10.27 2.02
N ARG A 83 1.49 -11.20 2.47
CA ARG A 83 2.86 -10.89 2.93
C ARG A 83 3.76 -10.48 1.77
N ALA A 84 3.73 -11.27 0.69
CA ALA A 84 4.53 -11.01 -0.51
C ALA A 84 4.26 -9.61 -1.08
N GLU A 85 3.01 -9.18 -1.17
CA GLU A 85 2.66 -7.84 -1.64
C GLU A 85 3.27 -6.72 -0.77
N VAL A 86 3.26 -6.86 0.57
CA VAL A 86 3.85 -5.85 1.45
C VAL A 86 5.36 -5.79 1.30
N GLU A 87 6.03 -6.95 1.34
CA GLU A 87 7.49 -7.01 1.27
C GLU A 87 8.00 -6.61 -0.12
N CYS A 88 7.41 -7.12 -1.19
CA CYS A 88 7.80 -6.77 -2.55
C CYS A 88 7.50 -5.32 -2.88
N TYR A 89 6.37 -4.75 -2.43
CA TYR A 89 6.11 -3.34 -2.63
C TYR A 89 7.18 -2.47 -1.96
N ALA A 90 7.63 -2.83 -0.75
CA ALA A 90 8.58 -2.02 0.00
C ALA A 90 10.05 -2.19 -0.41
N PHE A 91 10.44 -3.39 -0.86
CA PHE A 91 11.84 -3.76 -1.02
C PHE A 91 12.27 -4.11 -2.45
N ARG A 92 11.35 -4.10 -3.43
CA ARG A 92 11.69 -4.42 -4.83
C ARG A 92 11.58 -3.28 -5.80
#